data_AF-A0A5J4Q9S5-F1
#
_entry.id   AF-A0A5J4Q9S5-F1
#
_cell.length_a   1.000
_cell.length_b   1.000
_cell.length_c   1.000
_cell.angle_alpha   90.00
_cell.angle_beta   90.00
_cell.angle_gamma   90.00
#
_symmetry.space_group_name_H-M   'P 1'
#
loop_
_entity.id
_entity.type
_entity.pdbx_description
1 polymer ?
#
loop_
_entity_poly.entity_id
_entity_poly.type
_entity_poly.pdbx_seq_one_letter_code
_entity_poly.pdbx_strand_id
1 'polypeptide(L)'
;NKNGERPTSFDFYFKTKSGKEFYFEIKYTENEFGTTKKDAARITKYNDIFKKVAENKIKPDSNNCTDFLANYQIMRNLIHVSGDSYVVFIIPKNNTKVKDQADKAKDVVIETYKDNVKVLYWDCLYKFIDEQKWEDNLKIHFEEFKKKYKL
;
A
#
# COMPACT_ATOMS: atom_id res chain seq x y z
N ASN A 1 -1.72 -4.11 -21.51
CA ASN A 1 -3.12 -4.48 -21.83
C ASN A 1 -3.84 -3.30 -22.48
N LYS A 2 -4.44 -3.55 -23.64
CA LYS A 2 -5.34 -2.63 -24.36
C LYS A 2 -6.70 -2.65 -23.66
N ASN A 3 -6.92 -1.70 -22.76
CA ASN A 3 -8.21 -1.20 -22.28
C ASN A 3 -7.86 0.01 -21.42
N GLY A 4 -8.58 1.13 -21.56
CA GLY A 4 -8.29 2.40 -20.86
C GLY A 4 -8.45 2.37 -19.33
N GLU A 5 -8.36 1.19 -18.72
CA GLU A 5 -8.30 0.98 -17.29
C GLU A 5 -6.93 1.38 -16.80
N ARG A 6 -6.82 2.50 -16.07
CA ARG A 6 -5.61 2.75 -15.28
C ARG A 6 -5.51 1.64 -14.22
N PRO A 7 -4.51 0.74 -14.30
CA PRO A 7 -4.27 -0.23 -13.24
C PRO A 7 -3.98 0.48 -11.91
N THR A 8 -4.10 -0.23 -10.80
CA THR A 8 -3.45 0.21 -9.56
C THR A 8 -1.97 0.45 -9.83
N SER A 9 -1.52 1.67 -9.59
CA SER A 9 -0.12 2.06 -9.73
C SER A 9 0.50 1.83 -8.37
N PHE A 10 1.35 0.83 -8.28
CA PHE A 10 2.20 0.59 -7.13
C PHE A 10 3.51 1.32 -7.30
N ASP A 11 4.12 1.75 -6.19
CA ASP A 11 5.45 2.37 -6.24
C ASP A 11 6.52 1.34 -6.56
N PHE A 12 6.31 0.10 -6.11
CA PHE A 12 7.19 -1.02 -6.41
C PHE A 12 6.41 -2.35 -6.41
N TYR A 13 6.83 -3.26 -7.27
CA TYR A 13 6.26 -4.61 -7.37
C TYR A 13 7.35 -5.61 -7.69
N PHE A 14 7.30 -6.77 -7.04
CA PHE A 14 8.09 -7.92 -7.48
C PHE A 14 7.37 -9.24 -7.25
N LYS A 15 7.81 -10.26 -7.98
CA LYS A 15 7.36 -11.64 -7.84
C LYS A 15 8.55 -12.56 -7.59
N THR A 16 8.45 -13.43 -6.60
CA THR A 16 9.49 -14.41 -6.29
C THR A 16 9.47 -15.57 -7.27
N LYS A 17 10.57 -16.33 -7.35
CA LYS A 17 10.62 -17.59 -8.13
C LYS A 17 9.57 -18.61 -7.66
N SER A 18 9.19 -18.59 -6.38
CA SER A 18 8.14 -19.44 -5.82
C SER A 18 6.72 -18.97 -6.13
N GLY A 19 6.56 -17.86 -6.87
CA GLY A 19 5.25 -17.34 -7.28
C GLY A 19 4.62 -16.32 -6.34
N LYS A 20 5.27 -15.96 -5.22
CA LYS A 20 4.74 -14.96 -4.28
C LYS A 20 4.87 -13.55 -4.85
N GLU A 21 3.85 -12.74 -4.66
CA GLU A 21 3.76 -11.39 -5.22
C GLU A 21 3.74 -10.34 -4.12
N PHE A 22 4.51 -9.27 -4.28
CA PHE A 22 4.62 -8.20 -3.30
C PHE A 22 4.33 -6.86 -3.96
N TYR A 23 3.35 -6.15 -3.40
CA TYR A 23 2.83 -4.90 -3.90
C TYR A 23 3.13 -3.79 -2.89
N PHE A 24 3.93 -2.80 -3.27
CA PHE A 24 4.39 -1.76 -2.36
C PHE A 24 3.69 -0.44 -2.63
N GLU A 25 3.36 0.22 -1.53
CA GLU A 25 2.91 1.60 -1.50
C GLU A 25 3.76 2.33 -0.45
N ILE A 26 4.42 3.39 -0.88
CA ILE A 26 5.51 4.03 -0.16
C ILE A 26 5.15 5.49 0.05
N LYS A 27 5.07 5.89 1.32
CA LYS A 27 4.91 7.28 1.72
C LYS A 27 6.24 7.84 2.21
N TYR A 28 6.52 9.08 1.85
CA TYR A 28 7.72 9.80 2.26
C TYR A 28 7.37 11.06 3.04
N THR A 29 6.51 11.91 2.47
CA THR A 29 6.17 13.23 3.03
C THR A 29 4.68 13.54 2.96
N GLU A 30 3.89 12.66 2.35
CA GLU A 30 2.46 12.84 2.19
C GLU A 30 1.75 12.79 3.54
N ASN A 31 0.79 13.69 3.74
CA ASN A 31 0.06 13.80 5.01
C ASN A 31 -0.94 12.66 5.23
N GLU A 32 -1.39 11.99 4.16
CA GLU A 32 -2.38 10.92 4.21
C GLU A 32 -2.36 10.07 2.92
N PHE A 33 -3.02 8.91 2.98
CA PHE A 33 -3.39 8.18 1.78
C PHE A 33 -4.49 8.91 1.02
N GLY A 34 -4.38 8.90 -0.31
CA GLY A 34 -5.30 9.55 -1.22
C GLY A 34 -6.72 8.98 -1.12
N THR A 35 -7.67 9.89 -0.95
CA THR A 35 -9.11 9.62 -1.04
C THR A 35 -9.61 10.04 -2.42
N THR A 36 -10.87 9.73 -2.73
CA THR A 36 -11.48 10.22 -3.97
C THR A 36 -12.87 10.78 -3.72
N LYS A 37 -13.23 11.82 -4.47
CA LYS A 37 -14.59 12.36 -4.44
C LYS A 37 -15.54 11.32 -5.02
N LYS A 38 -16.73 11.24 -4.42
CA LYS A 38 -17.81 10.43 -4.93
C LYS A 38 -18.42 11.11 -6.16
N ASP A 39 -17.93 10.73 -7.33
CA ASP A 39 -18.48 11.13 -8.63
C ASP A 39 -19.07 9.91 -9.36
N ALA A 40 -19.88 10.16 -10.39
CA ALA A 40 -20.57 9.10 -11.13
C ALA A 40 -19.57 8.08 -11.73
N ALA A 41 -18.45 8.55 -12.26
CA ALA A 41 -17.44 7.67 -12.86
C ALA A 41 -16.77 6.75 -11.83
N ARG A 42 -16.51 7.24 -10.61
CA ARG A 42 -15.95 6.45 -9.51
C ARG A 42 -16.95 5.46 -8.94
N ILE A 43 -18.22 5.84 -8.83
CA ILE A 43 -19.29 4.93 -8.42
C ILE A 43 -19.44 3.79 -9.43
N THR A 44 -19.50 4.11 -10.73
CA THR A 44 -19.56 3.11 -11.81
C THR A 44 -18.34 2.19 -11.74
N LYS A 45 -17.13 2.74 -11.65
CA LYS A 45 -15.91 1.93 -11.53
C LYS A 45 -15.92 1.01 -10.31
N TYR A 46 -16.44 1.46 -9.18
CA TYR A 46 -16.60 0.62 -8.00
C TYR A 46 -17.56 -0.54 -8.26
N ASN A 47 -18.75 -0.25 -8.78
CA ASN A 47 -19.78 -1.27 -9.03
C ASN A 47 -19.34 -2.30 -10.07
N ASP A 48 -18.70 -1.85 -11.14
CA ASP A 48 -18.36 -2.70 -12.29
C ASP A 48 -17.11 -3.54 -12.06
N ILE A 49 -16.14 -3.01 -11.30
CA ILE A 49 -14.81 -3.62 -11.15
C ILE A 49 -14.54 -3.97 -9.70
N PHE A 50 -14.49 -2.97 -8.82
CA PHE A 50 -13.89 -3.16 -7.50
C PHE A 50 -14.74 -4.01 -6.56
N LYS A 51 -16.06 -3.87 -6.60
CA LYS A 51 -16.98 -4.62 -5.73
C LYS A 51 -16.72 -6.11 -5.81
N LYS A 52 -16.66 -6.65 -7.05
CA LYS A 52 -16.42 -8.07 -7.31
C LYS A 52 -14.99 -8.50 -7.00
N VAL A 53 -13.99 -7.67 -7.28
CA VAL A 53 -12.58 -8.04 -6.99
C VAL A 53 -12.29 -8.02 -5.49
N ALA A 54 -12.98 -7.15 -4.74
CA ALA A 54 -12.90 -7.05 -3.29
C ALA A 54 -13.69 -8.18 -2.58
N GLU A 55 -14.60 -8.87 -3.28
CA GLU A 55 -15.29 -10.04 -2.74
C GLU A 55 -14.27 -11.09 -2.28
N ASN A 56 -14.44 -11.59 -1.06
CA ASN A 56 -13.55 -12.54 -0.39
C ASN A 56 -12.14 -12.03 -0.08
N LYS A 57 -11.89 -10.71 -0.16
CA LYS A 57 -10.63 -10.09 0.28
C LYS A 57 -10.87 -9.04 1.35
N ILE A 58 -11.94 -8.28 1.18
CA ILE A 58 -12.36 -7.20 2.07
C ILE A 58 -13.55 -7.68 2.89
N LYS A 59 -13.61 -7.30 4.18
CA LYS A 59 -14.74 -7.62 5.04
C LYS A 59 -16.05 -7.08 4.45
N PRO A 60 -17.17 -7.83 4.53
CA PRO A 60 -18.44 -7.42 3.94
C PRO A 60 -18.88 -6.00 4.34
N ASP A 61 -18.73 -5.65 5.62
CA ASP A 61 -19.12 -4.33 6.14
C ASP A 61 -18.33 -3.18 5.51
N SER A 62 -17.10 -3.43 5.08
CA SER A 62 -16.22 -2.45 4.43
C SER A 62 -16.21 -2.56 2.89
N ASN A 63 -16.83 -3.58 2.30
CA ASN A 63 -16.97 -3.73 0.84
C ASN A 63 -18.22 -3.00 0.35
N ASN A 64 -18.29 -1.71 0.63
CA ASN A 64 -19.33 -0.81 0.11
C ASN A 64 -18.67 0.40 -0.58
N CYS A 65 -19.41 1.03 -1.50
CA CYS A 65 -18.89 2.12 -2.34
C CYS A 65 -18.39 3.30 -1.49
N THR A 66 -19.11 3.64 -0.43
CA THR A 66 -18.77 4.78 0.43
C THR A 66 -17.42 4.58 1.11
N ASP A 67 -17.23 3.44 1.78
CA ASP A 67 -15.98 3.14 2.48
C ASP A 67 -14.81 2.92 1.52
N PHE A 68 -15.09 2.31 0.36
CA PHE A 68 -14.09 2.11 -0.67
C PHE A 68 -13.55 3.44 -1.20
N LEU A 69 -14.42 4.38 -1.55
CA LEU A 69 -14.01 5.69 -2.08
C LEU A 69 -13.39 6.59 -1.00
N ALA A 70 -13.84 6.48 0.25
CA ALA A 70 -13.25 7.18 1.39
C ALA A 70 -11.80 6.75 1.65
N ASN A 71 -11.43 5.50 1.33
CA ASN A 71 -10.09 4.94 1.51
C ASN A 71 -9.46 4.52 0.17
N TYR A 72 -9.75 5.24 -0.91
CA TYR A 72 -9.54 4.78 -2.29
C TYR A 72 -8.14 4.26 -2.61
N GLN A 73 -7.07 4.95 -2.18
CA GLN A 73 -5.69 4.48 -2.41
C GLN A 73 -5.40 3.18 -1.66
N ILE A 74 -5.78 3.08 -0.40
CA ILE A 74 -5.61 1.86 0.42
C ILE A 74 -6.41 0.71 -0.19
N MET A 75 -7.70 0.92 -0.46
CA MET A 75 -8.60 -0.14 -0.93
C MET A 75 -8.15 -0.69 -2.27
N ARG A 76 -7.65 0.15 -3.18
CA ARG A 76 -7.04 -0.29 -4.45
C ARG A 76 -5.78 -1.14 -4.29
N ASN A 77 -5.05 -0.99 -3.19
CA ASN A 77 -3.92 -1.85 -2.89
C ASN A 77 -4.42 -3.17 -2.25
N LEU A 78 -5.35 -3.10 -1.29
CA LEU A 78 -5.87 -4.26 -0.58
C LEU A 78 -6.59 -5.28 -1.48
N ILE A 79 -7.20 -4.87 -2.60
CA ILE A 79 -7.80 -5.84 -3.54
C ILE A 79 -6.76 -6.79 -4.18
N HIS A 80 -5.46 -6.57 -4.00
CA HIS A 80 -4.40 -7.45 -4.48
C HIS A 80 -3.95 -8.50 -3.48
N VAL A 81 -4.44 -8.48 -2.23
CA VAL A 81 -4.09 -9.55 -1.28
C VAL A 81 -4.66 -10.89 -1.76
N SER A 82 -3.91 -11.96 -1.52
CA SER A 82 -4.33 -13.35 -1.76
C SER A 82 -3.47 -14.27 -0.90
N GLY A 83 -3.65 -15.60 -0.99
CA GLY A 83 -2.79 -16.55 -0.28
C GLY A 83 -1.29 -16.39 -0.60
N ASP A 84 -0.96 -15.98 -1.83
CA ASP A 84 0.43 -15.80 -2.30
C ASP A 84 0.78 -14.34 -2.58
N SER A 85 -0.08 -13.39 -2.23
CA SER A 85 0.11 -11.96 -2.54
C SER A 85 0.05 -11.09 -1.30
N TYR A 86 1.01 -10.17 -1.19
CA TYR A 86 1.22 -9.31 -0.04
C TYR A 86 1.13 -7.85 -0.45
N VAL A 87 0.50 -7.04 0.40
CA VAL A 87 0.51 -5.58 0.29
C VAL A 87 1.41 -5.03 1.38
N VAL A 88 2.38 -4.21 1.01
CA VAL A 88 3.38 -3.67 1.91
C VAL A 88 3.33 -2.15 1.88
N PHE A 89 2.92 -1.56 2.99
CA PHE A 89 2.99 -0.12 3.20
C PHE A 89 4.33 0.22 3.85
N ILE A 90 5.14 1.07 3.19
CA ILE A 90 6.35 1.65 3.78
C ILE A 90 6.05 3.11 4.11
N ILE A 91 6.11 3.47 5.39
CA ILE A 91 5.65 4.79 5.85
C ILE A 91 6.64 5.43 6.83
N PRO A 92 6.67 6.77 6.97
CA PRO A 92 7.46 7.43 8.00
C PRO A 92 6.84 7.17 9.37
N LYS A 93 7.63 6.75 10.37
CA LYS A 93 7.12 6.42 11.72
C LYS A 93 6.41 7.59 12.40
N ASN A 94 6.90 8.81 12.17
CA ASN A 94 6.40 10.03 12.80
C ASN A 94 5.12 10.57 12.15
N ASN A 95 4.68 10.02 11.02
CA ASN A 95 3.43 10.41 10.39
C ASN A 95 2.26 9.59 10.96
N THR A 96 1.73 10.05 12.09
CA THR A 96 0.67 9.36 12.84
C THR A 96 -0.60 9.13 12.01
N LYS A 97 -0.98 10.09 11.17
CA LYS A 97 -2.19 9.97 10.32
C LYS A 97 -2.04 8.86 9.29
N VAL A 98 -0.92 8.83 8.55
CA VAL A 98 -0.63 7.75 7.59
C VAL A 98 -0.52 6.40 8.31
N LYS A 99 0.13 6.38 9.48
CA LYS A 99 0.22 5.17 10.30
C LYS A 99 -1.16 4.62 10.69
N ASP A 100 -2.04 5.46 11.22
CA ASP A 100 -3.37 5.04 11.64
C ASP A 100 -4.20 4.53 10.45
N GLN A 101 -4.07 5.14 9.28
CA GLN A 101 -4.70 4.67 8.05
C GLN A 101 -4.14 3.31 7.60
N ALA A 102 -2.82 3.10 7.64
CA ALA A 102 -2.17 1.84 7.29
C ALA A 102 -2.49 0.71 8.28
N ASP A 103 -2.59 1.02 9.57
CA ASP A 103 -2.98 0.04 10.60
C ASP A 103 -4.45 -0.37 10.43
N LYS A 104 -5.36 0.60 10.21
CA LYS A 104 -6.77 0.33 9.90
C LYS A 104 -6.95 -0.50 8.63
N ALA A 105 -6.04 -0.38 7.65
CA ALA A 105 -6.08 -1.18 6.43
C ALA A 105 -6.07 -2.69 6.71
N LYS A 106 -5.36 -3.14 7.77
CA LYS A 106 -5.34 -4.55 8.19
C LYS A 106 -6.71 -5.02 8.67
N ASP A 107 -7.43 -4.15 9.38
CA ASP A 107 -8.73 -4.50 9.96
C ASP A 107 -9.85 -4.55 8.92
N VAL A 108 -9.63 -4.00 7.72
CA VAL A 108 -10.58 -4.00 6.60
C VAL A 108 -10.47 -5.27 5.75
N VAL A 109 -9.32 -5.96 5.79
CA VAL A 109 -9.10 -7.23 5.10
C VAL A 109 -9.72 -8.39 5.90
N ILE A 110 -10.21 -9.42 5.21
CA ILE A 110 -10.69 -10.63 5.88
C ILE A 110 -9.58 -11.31 6.70
N GLU A 111 -9.95 -12.02 7.76
CA GLU A 111 -8.97 -12.59 8.70
C GLU A 111 -7.93 -13.49 8.00
N THR A 112 -8.35 -14.27 7.00
CA THR A 112 -7.50 -15.14 6.18
C THR A 112 -6.29 -14.43 5.57
N TYR A 113 -6.42 -13.15 5.21
CA TYR A 113 -5.37 -12.39 4.54
C TYR A 113 -4.85 -11.21 5.34
N LYS A 114 -5.26 -11.08 6.61
CA LYS A 114 -4.85 -9.97 7.49
C LYS A 114 -3.32 -9.89 7.61
N ASP A 115 -2.67 -11.04 7.76
CA ASP A 115 -1.21 -11.12 7.85
C ASP A 115 -0.48 -10.85 6.54
N ASN A 116 -1.20 -10.81 5.41
CA ASN A 116 -0.60 -10.48 4.11
C ASN A 116 -0.55 -8.96 3.88
N VAL A 117 -1.08 -8.16 4.80
CA VAL A 117 -0.91 -6.70 4.83
C VAL A 117 0.20 -6.34 5.82
N LYS A 118 1.33 -5.85 5.29
CA LYS A 118 2.50 -5.46 6.08
C LYS A 118 2.59 -3.94 6.16
N VAL A 119 2.98 -3.45 7.33
CA VAL A 119 3.30 -2.03 7.56
C VAL A 119 4.72 -1.99 8.09
N LEU A 120 5.61 -1.34 7.33
CA LEU A 120 7.02 -1.16 7.65
C LEU A 120 7.33 0.33 7.77
N TYR A 121 8.31 0.65 8.61
CA TYR A 121 8.73 2.03 8.83
C TYR A 121 10.05 2.31 8.15
N TRP A 122 10.17 3.49 7.54
CA TRP A 122 11.42 3.96 6.96
C TRP A 122 12.58 3.94 7.95
N ASP A 123 12.33 4.30 9.21
CA ASP A 123 13.33 4.29 10.30
C ASP A 123 13.94 2.90 10.50
N CYS A 124 13.13 1.84 10.41
CA CYS A 124 13.58 0.46 10.55
C CYS A 124 14.37 0.00 9.33
N LEU A 125 13.89 0.35 8.13
CA LEU A 125 14.58 0.03 6.87
C LEU A 125 15.91 0.75 6.78
N TYR A 126 15.96 2.03 7.16
CA TYR A 126 17.19 2.82 7.18
C TYR A 126 18.22 2.16 8.07
N LYS A 127 17.87 1.85 9.32
CA LYS A 127 18.78 1.19 10.26
C LYS A 127 19.30 -0.15 9.73
N PHE A 128 18.41 -0.96 9.14
CA PHE A 128 18.81 -2.24 8.56
C PHE A 128 19.81 -2.08 7.41
N ILE A 129 19.63 -1.07 6.57
CA ILE A 129 20.49 -0.78 5.42
C ILE A 129 21.82 -0.18 5.87
N ASP A 130 21.81 0.72 6.86
CA ASP A 130 23.00 1.37 7.42
C ASP A 130 23.96 0.36 8.06
N GLU A 131 23.42 -0.72 8.63
CA GLU A 131 24.20 -1.83 9.18
C GLU A 131 24.88 -2.70 8.10
N GLN A 132 24.55 -2.54 6.81
CA GLN A 132 25.17 -3.31 5.72
C GLN A 132 26.44 -2.64 5.17
N LYS A 133 27.35 -3.45 4.62
CA LYS A 133 28.53 -2.95 3.91
C LYS A 133 28.19 -2.63 2.46
N TRP A 134 28.01 -1.35 2.16
CA TRP A 134 27.83 -0.84 0.80
C TRP A 134 29.08 -0.15 0.26
N GLU A 135 29.13 -0.02 -1.07
CA GLU A 135 30.06 0.90 -1.74
C GLU A 135 29.79 2.36 -1.33
N ASP A 136 30.82 3.20 -1.36
CA ASP A 136 30.78 4.54 -0.76
C ASP A 136 29.75 5.48 -1.41
N ASN A 137 29.55 5.34 -2.72
CA ASN A 137 28.52 6.01 -3.52
C ASN A 137 27.09 5.71 -3.02
N LEU A 138 26.79 4.47 -2.63
CA LEU A 138 25.48 4.13 -2.08
C LEU A 138 25.31 4.67 -0.66
N LYS A 139 26.37 4.64 0.17
CA LYS A 139 26.32 5.23 1.52
C LYS A 139 26.02 6.73 1.46
N ILE A 140 26.69 7.46 0.57
CA ILE A 140 26.45 8.90 0.38
C ILE A 140 24.98 9.14 0.02
N HIS A 141 24.44 8.38 -0.93
CA HIS A 141 23.05 8.51 -1.34
C HIS A 141 22.07 8.22 -0.19
N PHE A 142 22.36 7.22 0.65
CA PHE A 142 21.53 6.92 1.82
C PHE A 142 21.58 8.03 2.88
N GLU A 143 22.74 8.64 3.14
CA GLU A 143 22.84 9.78 4.05
C GLU A 143 22.09 11.02 3.52
N GLU A 144 22.14 11.28 2.20
CA GLU A 144 21.31 12.32 1.57
C GLU A 144 19.81 12.05 1.75
N PHE A 145 19.40 10.79 1.59
CA PHE A 145 18.03 10.34 1.80
C PHE A 145 17.58 10.58 3.25
N LYS A 146 18.38 10.16 4.23
CA LYS A 146 18.14 10.39 5.66
C LYS A 146 17.93 11.87 5.96
N LYS A 147 18.85 12.71 5.48
CA LYS A 147 18.80 14.17 5.70
C LYS A 147 17.55 14.79 5.09
N LYS A 148 17.18 14.39 3.87
CA LYS A 148 16.01 14.91 3.16
C LYS A 148 14.70 14.58 3.87
N TYR A 149 14.55 13.35 4.36
CA TYR A 149 13.29 12.86 4.94
C TYR A 149 13.26 12.85 6.47
N LYS A 150 14.33 13.32 7.13
CA LYS A 150 14.45 13.44 8.59
C LYS A 150 14.22 12.09 9.30
N LEU A 151 14.89 11.06 8.79
CA LEU A 151 14.90 9.69 9.33
C LEU A 151 15.97 9.49 10.40
#